data_AF-A0A7C4G2H7-F1
#
_entry.id   AF-A0A7C4G2H7-F1
#
_cell.length_a   1.000
_cell.length_b   1.000
_cell.length_c   1.000
_cell.angle_alpha   90.00
_cell.angle_beta   90.00
_cell.angle_gamma   90.00
#
_symmetry.space_group_name_H-M   'P 1'
#
loop_
_entity.id
_entity.type
_entity.pdbx_description
1 polymer ?
#
loop_
_entity_poly.entity_id
_entity_poly.type
_entity_poly.pdbx_seq_one_letter_code
_entity_poly.pdbx_strand_id
1 'polypeptide(L)'
;MWRSRSSDHLAHSLTDLMTSLMVIFILLLLVFINNEAAVNASITDSLLAELQRQLPAQGFHPRQISLDPKDRYSIVIVVPNDLLTFDLNKHTLKPEGESFLRTRIPKLAGILCDPNYRNAIESVVVEGHSDATPYRGATLEESQNQNLKLSQDRSMEVVSKSLQFLMDHPEQRACMLEKISASGRGEQDLEETADRSRRVVFKIRVNSRSEELLNRLKSVAR
;
A
#
# COMPACT_ATOMS: atom_id res chain seq x y z
N MET A 1 -57.92 30.52 -25.18
CA MET A 1 -56.51 30.63 -24.73
C MET A 1 -56.38 30.08 -23.31
N TRP A 2 -56.51 28.76 -23.09
CA TRP A 2 -56.55 28.16 -21.73
C TRP A 2 -56.02 26.70 -21.71
N ARG A 3 -55.06 26.38 -22.59
CA ARG A 3 -54.49 25.01 -22.69
C ARG A 3 -52.98 24.90 -22.38
N SER A 4 -52.22 26.00 -22.25
CA SER A 4 -50.77 25.90 -21.97
C SER A 4 -50.41 25.89 -20.48
N ARG A 5 -51.18 26.52 -19.60
CA ARG A 5 -50.86 26.60 -18.17
C ARG A 5 -50.77 25.23 -17.48
N SER A 6 -51.69 24.31 -17.81
CA SER A 6 -51.76 23.00 -17.14
C SER A 6 -50.59 22.08 -17.49
N SER A 7 -50.09 22.14 -18.74
CA SER A 7 -48.91 21.39 -19.17
C SER A 7 -47.62 21.93 -18.54
N ASP A 8 -47.53 23.26 -18.36
CA ASP A 8 -46.37 23.88 -17.73
C ASP A 8 -46.28 23.50 -16.24
N HIS A 9 -47.40 23.48 -15.51
CA HIS A 9 -47.43 23.04 -14.12
C HIS A 9 -47.07 21.54 -13.93
N LEU A 10 -47.49 20.68 -14.86
CA LEU A 10 -47.11 19.26 -14.86
C LEU A 10 -45.63 19.06 -15.20
N ALA A 11 -45.10 19.84 -16.14
CA ALA A 11 -43.67 19.81 -16.46
C ALA A 11 -42.84 20.28 -15.25
N HIS A 12 -43.20 21.40 -14.62
CA HIS A 12 -42.49 21.91 -13.44
C HIS A 12 -42.53 20.95 -12.25
N SER A 13 -43.68 20.32 -11.97
CA SER A 13 -43.79 19.33 -10.89
C SER A 13 -43.04 18.04 -11.18
N LEU A 14 -42.97 17.60 -12.44
CA LEU A 14 -42.13 16.46 -12.83
C LEU A 14 -40.64 16.80 -12.68
N THR A 15 -40.22 18.00 -13.06
CA THR A 15 -38.83 18.44 -12.87
C THR A 15 -38.47 18.54 -11.40
N ASP A 16 -39.37 19.04 -10.54
CA ASP A 16 -39.18 19.14 -9.09
C ASP A 16 -39.13 17.75 -8.40
N LEU A 17 -39.94 16.80 -8.89
CA LEU A 17 -39.85 15.40 -8.47
C LEU A 17 -38.51 14.77 -8.86
N MET A 18 -38.03 15.06 -10.07
CA MET A 18 -36.73 14.55 -10.54
C MET A 18 -35.57 15.19 -9.79
N THR A 19 -35.58 16.50 -9.54
CA THR A 19 -34.52 17.17 -8.77
C THR A 19 -34.52 16.71 -7.32
N SER A 20 -35.68 16.57 -6.68
CA SER A 20 -35.76 16.03 -5.30
C SER A 20 -35.27 14.59 -5.21
N LEU A 21 -35.64 13.74 -6.18
CA LEU A 21 -35.11 12.37 -6.27
C LEU A 21 -33.59 12.35 -6.50
N MET A 22 -33.07 13.22 -7.38
CA MET A 22 -31.63 13.34 -7.61
C MET A 22 -30.88 13.77 -6.36
N VAL A 23 -31.41 14.75 -5.61
CA VAL A 23 -30.80 15.18 -4.34
C VAL A 23 -30.79 14.04 -3.33
N ILE A 24 -31.89 13.30 -3.18
CA ILE A 24 -31.95 12.13 -2.30
C ILE A 24 -30.93 11.07 -2.74
N PHE A 25 -30.86 10.76 -4.04
CA PHE A 25 -29.90 9.80 -4.57
C PHE A 25 -28.45 10.22 -4.33
N ILE A 26 -28.11 11.49 -4.56
CA ILE A 26 -26.78 12.04 -4.28
C ILE A 26 -26.46 11.92 -2.78
N LEU A 27 -27.40 12.24 -1.90
CA LEU A 27 -27.21 12.09 -0.45
C LEU A 27 -26.97 10.63 -0.05
N LEU A 28 -27.74 9.69 -0.59
CA LEU A 28 -27.55 8.26 -0.34
C LEU A 28 -26.18 7.78 -0.85
N LEU A 29 -25.76 8.23 -2.03
CA LEU A 29 -24.45 7.91 -2.59
C LEU A 29 -23.33 8.46 -1.70
N LEU A 30 -23.44 9.71 -1.23
CA LEU A 30 -22.47 10.30 -0.31
C LEU A 30 -22.38 9.54 1.02
N VAL A 31 -23.53 9.14 1.59
CA VAL A 31 -23.58 8.32 2.81
C VAL A 31 -22.93 6.96 2.58
N PHE A 32 -23.22 6.31 1.46
CA PHE A 32 -22.63 5.02 1.09
C PHE A 32 -21.10 5.10 1.01
N ILE A 33 -20.59 6.08 0.26
CA ILE A 33 -19.14 6.28 0.06
C ILE A 33 -18.45 6.63 1.38
N ASN A 34 -19.06 7.48 2.21
CA ASN A 34 -18.53 7.82 3.54
C ASN A 34 -18.49 6.62 4.48
N ASN A 35 -19.50 5.75 4.43
CA ASN A 35 -19.50 4.52 5.22
C ASN A 35 -18.40 3.57 4.77
N GLU A 36 -18.21 3.36 3.46
CA GLU A 36 -17.10 2.54 2.96
C GLU A 36 -15.72 3.09 3.36
N ALA A 37 -15.51 4.40 3.27
CA ALA A 37 -14.27 5.02 3.72
C ALA A 37 -13.99 4.76 5.21
N ALA A 38 -15.02 4.91 6.06
CA ALA A 38 -14.92 4.62 7.49
C ALA A 38 -14.63 3.13 7.77
N VAL A 39 -15.28 2.21 7.04
CA VAL A 39 -15.03 0.77 7.15
C VAL A 39 -13.58 0.45 6.77
N ASN A 40 -13.07 0.96 5.65
CA ASN A 40 -11.69 0.71 5.22
C ASN A 40 -10.66 1.30 6.19
N ALA A 41 -10.95 2.44 6.81
CA ALA A 41 -10.09 3.00 7.85
C ALA A 41 -10.04 2.09 9.09
N SER A 42 -11.19 1.55 9.51
CA SER A 42 -11.28 0.60 10.62
C SER A 42 -10.56 -0.73 10.32
N ILE A 43 -10.67 -1.23 9.08
CA ILE A 43 -9.91 -2.41 8.62
C ILE A 43 -8.41 -2.13 8.69
N THR A 44 -7.97 -0.95 8.23
CA THR A 44 -6.56 -0.56 8.27
C THR A 44 -6.03 -0.53 9.71
N ASP A 45 -6.78 0.07 10.63
CA ASP A 45 -6.41 0.10 12.06
C ASP A 45 -6.34 -1.31 12.67
N SER A 46 -7.32 -2.15 12.35
CA SER A 46 -7.39 -3.52 12.84
C SER A 46 -6.24 -4.38 12.31
N LEU A 47 -5.92 -4.23 11.01
CA LEU A 47 -4.79 -4.90 10.37
C LEU A 47 -3.46 -4.43 10.97
N LEU A 48 -3.30 -3.12 11.20
CA LEU A 48 -2.10 -2.56 11.82
C LEU A 48 -1.89 -3.14 13.23
N ALA A 49 -2.95 -3.12 14.05
CA ALA A 49 -2.90 -3.67 15.40
C ALA A 49 -2.53 -5.16 15.38
N GLU A 50 -3.06 -5.91 14.42
CA GLU A 50 -2.79 -7.34 14.27
C GLU A 50 -1.34 -7.62 13.85
N LEU A 51 -0.82 -6.86 12.89
CA LEU A 51 0.59 -6.93 12.48
C LEU A 51 1.51 -6.58 13.66
N GLN A 52 1.21 -5.51 14.38
CA GLN A 52 1.98 -5.08 15.57
C GLN A 52 1.90 -6.06 16.74
N ARG A 53 0.84 -6.87 16.82
CA ARG A 53 0.68 -7.90 17.83
C ARG A 53 1.44 -9.18 17.50
N GLN A 54 1.34 -9.65 16.25
CA GLN A 54 1.85 -10.96 15.87
C GLN A 54 3.30 -10.96 15.38
N LEU A 55 3.72 -9.93 14.64
CA LEU A 55 5.04 -9.91 14.01
C LEU A 55 6.22 -9.69 14.98
N PRO A 56 6.05 -9.05 16.15
CA PRO A 56 7.17 -8.95 17.11
C PRO A 56 7.66 -10.28 17.65
N ALA A 57 6.77 -11.23 17.87
CA ALA A 57 7.15 -12.59 18.26
C ALA A 57 7.99 -13.30 17.17
N GLN A 58 7.94 -12.80 15.94
CA GLN A 58 8.73 -13.30 14.81
C GLN A 58 10.02 -12.49 14.61
N GLY A 59 10.33 -11.51 15.46
CA GLY A 59 11.55 -10.70 15.39
C GLY A 59 11.46 -9.48 14.47
N PHE A 60 10.25 -8.99 14.15
CA PHE A 60 10.08 -7.61 13.70
C PHE A 60 10.03 -6.68 14.91
N HIS A 61 10.62 -5.49 14.83
CA HIS A 61 10.45 -4.51 15.90
C HIS A 61 9.11 -3.78 15.73
N PRO A 62 8.32 -3.56 16.80
CA PRO A 62 7.04 -2.83 16.68
C PRO A 62 7.18 -1.45 16.01
N ARG A 63 8.32 -0.78 16.22
CA ARG A 63 8.63 0.53 15.62
C ARG A 63 8.83 0.49 14.10
N GLN A 64 9.01 -0.69 13.52
CA GLN A 64 9.14 -0.88 12.07
C GLN A 64 7.79 -1.00 11.37
N ILE A 65 6.70 -1.15 12.14
CA ILE A 65 5.35 -1.36 11.62
C ILE A 65 4.50 -0.15 11.99
N SER A 66 4.17 0.68 11.01
CA SER A 66 3.40 1.90 11.22
C SER A 66 2.49 2.19 10.04
N LEU A 67 1.63 3.19 10.18
CA LEU A 67 0.98 3.79 9.02
C LEU A 67 2.01 4.56 8.19
N ASP A 68 1.77 4.64 6.88
CA ASP A 68 2.46 5.58 6.02
C ASP A 68 2.06 7.02 6.43
N PRO A 69 3.00 7.90 6.78
CA PRO A 69 2.69 9.29 7.12
C PRO A 69 1.98 10.06 6.00
N LYS A 70 2.14 9.62 4.74
CA LYS A 70 1.57 10.24 3.54
C LYS A 70 0.24 9.61 3.11
N ASP A 71 -0.11 8.43 3.64
CA ASP A 71 -1.31 7.68 3.25
C ASP A 71 -1.88 6.86 4.42
N ARG A 72 -3.02 7.30 4.97
CA ARG A 72 -3.72 6.67 6.10
C ARG A 72 -4.17 5.23 5.81
N TYR A 73 -4.34 4.84 4.55
CA TYR A 73 -4.76 3.49 4.16
C TYR A 73 -3.58 2.59 3.79
N SER A 74 -2.35 3.10 3.96
CA SER A 74 -1.13 2.32 3.75
C SER A 74 -0.44 2.02 5.07
N ILE A 75 -0.07 0.76 5.26
CA ILE A 75 0.79 0.29 6.35
C ILE A 75 2.18 0.03 5.78
N VAL A 76 3.22 0.52 6.47
CA VAL A 76 4.61 0.29 6.12
C VAL A 76 5.25 -0.65 7.13
N ILE A 77 5.96 -1.66 6.62
CA ILE A 77 6.83 -2.55 7.40
C ILE A 77 8.25 -2.36 6.89
N VAL A 78 9.09 -1.71 7.70
CA VAL A 78 10.48 -1.42 7.37
C VAL A 78 11.38 -2.60 7.74
N VAL A 79 12.04 -3.18 6.75
CA VAL A 79 13.08 -4.21 6.93
C VAL A 79 14.44 -3.59 6.63
N PRO A 80 15.22 -3.23 7.67
CA PRO A 80 16.54 -2.64 7.47
C PRO A 80 17.53 -3.63 6.84
N ASN A 81 18.56 -3.08 6.19
CA ASN A 81 19.53 -3.87 5.44
C ASN A 81 20.37 -4.81 6.31
N ASP A 82 20.50 -4.57 7.61
CA ASP A 82 21.16 -5.49 8.53
C ASP A 82 20.43 -6.83 8.69
N LEU A 83 19.11 -6.87 8.46
CA LEU A 83 18.32 -8.10 8.48
C LEU A 83 18.33 -8.83 7.13
N LEU A 84 18.37 -8.10 6.02
CA LEU A 84 18.43 -8.68 4.66
C LEU A 84 19.85 -8.95 4.19
N THR A 85 20.83 -8.26 4.77
CA THR A 85 22.28 -8.49 4.65
C THR A 85 22.84 -8.38 3.22
N PHE A 86 22.30 -7.49 2.37
CA PHE A 86 22.85 -7.30 1.02
C PHE A 86 24.30 -6.79 1.08
N ASP A 87 25.18 -7.38 0.25
CA ASP A 87 26.51 -6.82 0.00
C ASP A 87 26.42 -5.47 -0.73
N LEU A 88 27.47 -4.67 -0.58
CA LEU A 88 27.65 -3.46 -1.37
C LEU A 88 27.53 -3.78 -2.87
N ASN A 89 26.70 -3.01 -3.57
CA ASN A 89 26.44 -3.15 -5.01
C ASN A 89 25.89 -4.51 -5.46
N LYS A 90 25.36 -5.32 -4.54
CA LYS A 90 24.69 -6.58 -4.87
C LYS A 90 23.23 -6.56 -4.44
N HIS A 91 22.42 -7.31 -5.18
CA HIS A 91 21.00 -7.53 -4.90
C HIS A 91 20.71 -8.95 -4.42
N THR A 92 21.68 -9.87 -4.44
CA THR A 92 21.50 -11.22 -3.92
C THR A 92 21.47 -11.21 -2.40
N LEU A 93 20.48 -11.88 -1.81
CA LEU A 93 20.40 -12.07 -0.36
C LEU A 93 21.50 -13.02 0.13
N LYS A 94 22.07 -12.74 1.30
CA LYS A 94 22.93 -13.70 2.00
C LYS A 94 22.08 -14.73 2.74
N PRO A 95 22.69 -15.86 3.19
CA PRO A 95 21.97 -16.90 3.91
C PRO A 95 21.17 -16.40 5.13
N GLU A 96 21.69 -15.39 5.83
CA GLU A 96 21.02 -14.78 6.98
C GLU A 96 19.72 -14.08 6.56
N GLY A 97 19.76 -13.27 5.50
CA GLY A 97 18.59 -12.62 4.92
C GLY A 97 17.59 -13.61 4.33
N GLU A 98 18.06 -14.68 3.68
CA GLU A 98 17.17 -15.76 3.22
C GLU A 98 16.48 -16.46 4.39
N SER A 99 17.22 -16.80 5.45
CA SER A 99 16.67 -17.39 6.67
C SER A 99 15.66 -16.45 7.34
N PHE A 100 15.97 -15.15 7.34
CA PHE A 100 15.08 -14.13 7.84
C PHE A 100 13.73 -14.17 7.14
N LEU A 101 13.72 -14.09 5.81
CA LEU A 101 12.51 -14.11 5.00
C LEU A 101 11.79 -15.46 5.09
N ARG A 102 12.52 -16.58 5.03
CA ARG A 102 11.94 -17.94 5.08
C ARG A 102 11.09 -18.15 6.32
N THR A 103 11.53 -17.64 7.47
CA THR A 103 10.83 -17.80 8.74
C THR A 103 9.61 -16.88 8.86
N ARG A 104 9.67 -15.69 8.25
CA ARG A 104 8.76 -14.58 8.55
C ARG A 104 7.70 -14.32 7.48
N ILE A 105 8.04 -14.53 6.21
CA ILE A 105 7.11 -14.34 5.10
C ILE A 105 5.86 -15.21 5.21
N PRO A 106 5.93 -16.50 5.58
CA PRO A 106 4.72 -17.30 5.79
C PRO A 106 3.77 -16.71 6.83
N LYS A 107 4.29 -16.11 7.91
CA LYS A 107 3.49 -15.46 8.96
C LYS A 107 2.87 -14.15 8.47
N LEU A 108 3.65 -13.31 7.80
CA LEU A 108 3.14 -12.08 7.19
C LEU A 108 2.03 -12.41 6.19
N ALA A 109 2.28 -13.33 5.26
CA ALA A 109 1.29 -13.75 4.28
C ALA A 109 0.05 -14.36 4.94
N GLY A 110 0.21 -15.12 6.03
CA GLY A 110 -0.91 -15.64 6.81
C GLY A 110 -1.84 -14.54 7.35
N ILE A 111 -1.28 -13.42 7.82
CA ILE A 111 -2.08 -12.27 8.29
C ILE A 111 -2.71 -11.54 7.11
N LEU A 112 -1.94 -11.18 6.08
CA LEU A 112 -2.43 -10.41 4.94
C LEU A 112 -3.48 -11.18 4.11
N CYS A 113 -3.37 -12.50 4.06
CA CYS A 113 -4.26 -13.36 3.29
C CYS A 113 -5.41 -13.96 4.11
N ASP A 114 -5.52 -13.59 5.39
CA ASP A 114 -6.66 -13.96 6.22
C ASP A 114 -7.96 -13.40 5.62
N PRO A 115 -9.07 -14.17 5.61
CA PRO A 115 -10.35 -13.72 5.06
C PRO A 115 -10.86 -12.38 5.62
N ASN A 116 -10.46 -12.02 6.84
CA ASN A 116 -10.83 -10.74 7.46
C ASN A 116 -10.17 -9.52 6.79
N TYR A 117 -9.05 -9.72 6.08
CA TYR A 117 -8.26 -8.63 5.50
C TYR A 117 -8.04 -8.75 3.99
N ARG A 118 -7.92 -9.97 3.45
CA ARG A 118 -7.50 -10.24 2.06
C ARG A 118 -8.28 -9.43 1.02
N ASN A 119 -9.58 -9.30 1.18
CA ASN A 119 -10.45 -8.61 0.21
C ASN A 119 -10.32 -7.09 0.27
N ALA A 120 -9.91 -6.55 1.43
CA ALA A 120 -9.73 -5.11 1.61
C ALA A 120 -8.33 -4.65 1.19
N ILE A 121 -7.33 -5.53 1.22
CA ILE A 121 -5.97 -5.22 0.76
C ILE A 121 -5.97 -5.13 -0.77
N GLU A 122 -5.67 -3.93 -1.28
CA GLU A 122 -5.52 -3.63 -2.69
C GLU A 122 -4.18 -4.12 -3.23
N SER A 123 -3.08 -3.87 -2.51
CA SER A 123 -1.74 -4.26 -2.96
C SER A 123 -0.72 -4.40 -1.83
N VAL A 124 0.35 -5.13 -2.11
CA VAL A 124 1.55 -5.24 -1.27
C VAL A 124 2.77 -4.89 -2.13
N VAL A 125 3.27 -3.67 -2.02
CA VAL A 125 4.44 -3.22 -2.78
C VAL A 125 5.69 -3.41 -1.93
N VAL A 126 6.66 -4.14 -2.45
CA VAL A 126 8.00 -4.25 -1.87
C VAL A 126 8.86 -3.15 -2.49
N GLU A 127 9.20 -2.14 -1.71
CA GLU A 127 10.01 -1.00 -2.14
C GLU A 127 11.45 -1.17 -1.67
N GLY A 128 12.40 -1.13 -2.60
CA GLY A 128 13.83 -1.10 -2.28
C GLY A 128 14.33 0.34 -2.22
N HIS A 129 15.14 0.66 -1.22
CA HIS A 129 15.78 1.97 -1.06
C HIS A 129 17.31 1.84 -0.97
N SER A 130 18.01 2.84 -1.47
CA SER A 130 19.45 3.02 -1.33
C SER A 130 19.76 4.27 -0.49
N ASP A 131 20.99 4.36 -0.02
CA ASP A 131 21.55 5.66 0.37
C ASP A 131 21.99 6.45 -0.87
N ALA A 132 22.51 7.66 -0.65
CA ALA A 132 22.99 8.57 -1.70
C ALA A 132 24.52 8.54 -1.88
N THR A 133 25.20 7.43 -1.52
CA THR A 133 26.65 7.30 -1.68
C THR A 133 26.98 7.21 -3.18
N PRO A 134 27.80 8.13 -3.72
CA PRO A 134 28.18 8.09 -5.13
C PRO A 134 29.03 6.87 -5.47
N TYR A 135 28.84 6.36 -6.69
CA TYR A 135 29.69 5.31 -7.22
C TYR A 135 31.05 5.89 -7.63
N ARG A 136 32.14 5.22 -7.23
CA ARG A 136 33.50 5.68 -7.53
C ARG A 136 33.70 5.77 -9.05
N GLY A 137 34.04 6.96 -9.53
CA GLY A 137 34.32 7.22 -10.94
C GLY A 137 33.08 7.43 -11.81
N ALA A 138 31.88 7.42 -11.22
CA ALA A 138 30.63 7.77 -11.88
C ALA A 138 30.30 9.25 -11.66
N THR A 139 29.57 9.84 -12.60
CA THR A 139 28.87 11.11 -12.39
C THR A 139 27.73 10.95 -11.38
N LEU A 140 27.16 12.07 -10.91
CA LEU A 140 26.01 12.04 -10.03
C LEU A 140 24.81 11.36 -10.68
N GLU A 141 24.51 11.70 -11.94
CA GLU A 141 23.38 11.11 -12.69
C GLU A 141 23.55 9.60 -12.87
N GLU A 142 24.75 9.15 -13.21
CA GLU A 142 25.05 7.72 -13.32
C GLU A 142 24.89 7.00 -11.98
N SER A 143 25.35 7.61 -10.88
CA SER A 143 25.19 7.05 -9.53
C SER A 143 23.73 6.92 -9.14
N GLN A 144 22.91 7.95 -9.41
CA GLN A 144 21.47 7.95 -9.15
C GLN A 144 20.75 6.86 -9.96
N ASN A 145 21.08 6.72 -11.24
CA ASN A 145 20.53 5.69 -12.11
C ASN A 145 20.93 4.27 -11.64
N GLN A 146 22.18 4.09 -11.19
CA GLN A 146 22.67 2.83 -10.63
C GLN A 146 21.97 2.48 -9.32
N ASN A 147 21.78 3.46 -8.43
CA ASN A 147 21.04 3.30 -7.18
C ASN A 147 19.58 2.92 -7.44
N LEU A 148 18.92 3.57 -8.42
CA LEU A 148 17.56 3.22 -8.82
C LEU A 148 17.48 1.76 -9.28
N LYS A 149 18.38 1.35 -10.18
CA LYS A 149 18.45 -0.04 -10.68
C LYS A 149 18.71 -1.04 -9.55
N LEU A 150 19.72 -0.79 -8.72
CA LEU A 150 20.08 -1.68 -7.61
C LEU A 150 18.91 -1.85 -6.63
N SER A 151 18.20 -0.77 -6.32
CA SER A 151 17.05 -0.81 -5.42
C SER A 151 15.87 -1.61 -6.00
N GLN A 152 15.66 -1.54 -7.32
CA GLN A 152 14.66 -2.35 -8.04
C GLN A 152 15.03 -3.83 -8.05
N ASP A 153 16.30 -4.15 -8.30
CA ASP A 153 16.78 -5.54 -8.29
C ASP A 153 16.65 -6.15 -6.89
N ARG A 154 16.97 -5.38 -5.83
CA ARG A 154 16.83 -5.82 -4.43
C ARG A 154 15.38 -6.08 -4.04
N SER A 155 14.44 -5.20 -4.41
CA SER A 155 13.02 -5.45 -4.12
C SER A 155 12.48 -6.66 -4.88
N MET A 156 12.92 -6.86 -6.13
CA MET A 156 12.56 -8.05 -6.90
C MET A 156 13.10 -9.34 -6.27
N GLU A 157 14.34 -9.34 -5.79
CA GLU A 157 14.92 -10.49 -5.08
C GLU A 157 14.08 -10.85 -3.85
N VAL A 158 13.69 -9.85 -3.04
CA VAL A 158 12.83 -10.07 -1.87
C VAL A 158 11.47 -10.65 -2.27
N VAL A 159 10.83 -10.14 -3.32
CA VAL A 159 9.56 -10.68 -3.83
C VAL A 159 9.72 -12.13 -4.30
N SER A 160 10.75 -12.40 -5.10
CA SER A 160 11.05 -13.73 -5.63
C SER A 160 11.24 -14.75 -4.51
N LYS A 161 12.10 -14.44 -3.52
CA LYS A 161 12.32 -15.29 -2.35
C LYS A 161 11.07 -15.43 -1.49
N SER A 162 10.32 -14.36 -1.30
CA SER A 162 9.06 -14.41 -0.55
C SER A 162 8.08 -15.41 -1.17
N LEU A 163 7.90 -15.37 -2.49
CA LEU A 163 7.05 -16.32 -3.21
C LEU A 163 7.60 -17.75 -3.24
N GLN A 164 8.93 -17.89 -3.25
CA GLN A 164 9.59 -19.20 -3.11
C GLN A 164 9.33 -19.81 -1.73
N PHE A 165 9.41 -19.02 -0.66
CA PHE A 165 9.17 -19.50 0.72
C PHE A 165 7.70 -19.77 1.04
N LEU A 166 6.80 -19.43 0.13
CA LEU A 166 5.38 -19.77 0.22
C LEU A 166 5.01 -21.02 -0.61
N MET A 167 5.97 -21.76 -1.17
CA MET A 167 5.67 -22.98 -1.95
C MET A 167 4.90 -24.03 -1.13
N ASP A 168 5.20 -24.17 0.16
CA ASP A 168 4.49 -25.08 1.07
C ASP A 168 3.17 -24.50 1.62
N HIS A 169 2.80 -23.29 1.17
CA HIS A 169 1.63 -22.52 1.58
C HIS A 169 0.84 -22.02 0.35
N PRO A 170 0.24 -22.93 -0.44
CA PRO A 170 -0.27 -22.62 -1.77
C PRO A 170 -1.36 -21.54 -1.79
N GLU A 171 -2.24 -21.50 -0.78
CA GLU A 171 -3.29 -20.48 -0.67
C GLU A 171 -2.72 -19.08 -0.42
N GLN A 172 -1.79 -18.98 0.53
CA GLN A 172 -1.08 -17.73 0.84
C GLN A 172 -0.23 -17.30 -0.35
N ARG A 173 0.42 -18.24 -1.06
CA ARG A 173 1.19 -17.95 -2.27
C ARG A 173 0.32 -17.37 -3.38
N ALA A 174 -0.84 -17.99 -3.65
CA ALA A 174 -1.77 -17.52 -4.66
C ALA A 174 -2.32 -16.12 -4.31
N CYS A 175 -2.68 -15.91 -3.04
CA CYS A 175 -3.08 -14.60 -2.52
C CYS A 175 -1.99 -13.53 -2.69
N MET A 176 -0.75 -13.84 -2.29
CA MET A 176 0.35 -12.90 -2.43
C MET A 176 0.66 -12.61 -3.89
N LEU A 177 0.63 -13.60 -4.78
CA LEU A 177 0.82 -13.40 -6.22
C LEU A 177 -0.18 -12.42 -6.85
N GLU A 178 -1.41 -12.40 -6.35
CA GLU A 178 -2.46 -11.48 -6.82
C GLU A 178 -2.16 -10.02 -6.45
N LYS A 179 -1.40 -9.79 -5.36
CA LYS A 179 -1.28 -8.49 -4.69
C LYS A 179 0.14 -7.92 -4.66
N ILE A 180 1.16 -8.78 -4.74
CA ILE A 180 2.56 -8.40 -4.50
C ILE A 180 3.20 -7.82 -5.77
N SER A 181 3.97 -6.74 -5.60
CA SER A 181 4.83 -6.19 -6.65
C SER A 181 6.14 -5.68 -6.07
N ALA A 182 7.13 -5.42 -6.93
CA ALA A 182 8.44 -4.89 -6.55
C ALA A 182 8.68 -3.52 -7.21
N SER A 183 9.18 -2.56 -6.44
CA SER A 183 9.55 -1.22 -6.93
C SER A 183 10.91 -0.79 -6.38
N GLY A 184 11.73 -0.15 -7.21
CA GLY A 184 12.96 0.52 -6.79
C GLY A 184 12.72 2.01 -6.59
N ARG A 185 13.13 2.54 -5.43
CA ARG A 185 13.01 3.96 -5.08
C ARG A 185 14.35 4.69 -5.16
N GLY A 186 15.46 3.98 -5.30
CA GLY A 186 16.82 4.54 -5.28
C GLY A 186 17.03 5.38 -4.03
N GLU A 187 17.47 6.62 -4.24
CA GLU A 187 17.82 7.58 -3.20
C GLU A 187 16.60 8.38 -2.67
N GLN A 188 15.37 8.02 -3.03
CA GLN A 188 14.19 8.71 -2.53
C GLN A 188 13.92 8.35 -1.05
N ASP A 189 13.40 9.33 -0.30
CA ASP A 189 13.05 9.19 1.12
C ASP A 189 14.27 8.75 1.98
N LEU A 190 15.39 9.48 1.82
CA LEU A 190 16.60 9.31 2.63
C LEU A 190 16.30 9.50 4.12
N GLU A 191 16.94 8.66 4.92
CA GLU A 191 16.89 8.71 6.38
C GLU A 191 18.13 9.42 6.94
N GLU A 192 18.12 9.66 8.26
CA GLU A 192 19.20 10.33 9.00
C GLU A 192 20.59 9.69 8.79
N THR A 193 20.64 8.39 8.48
CA THR A 193 21.90 7.66 8.26
C THR A 193 21.82 6.81 7.00
N ALA A 194 22.97 6.59 6.36
CA ALA A 194 23.07 5.73 5.18
C ALA A 194 22.56 4.30 5.46
N ASP A 195 22.83 3.76 6.66
CA ASP A 195 22.33 2.44 7.07
C ASP A 195 20.80 2.37 7.12
N ARG A 196 20.13 3.41 7.60
CA ARG A 196 18.66 3.48 7.63
C ARG A 196 18.06 3.73 6.24
N SER A 197 18.78 4.44 5.37
CA SER A 197 18.37 4.64 3.98
C SER A 197 18.41 3.34 3.18
N ARG A 198 19.39 2.47 3.46
CA ARG A 198 19.44 1.10 2.92
C ARG A 198 18.40 0.23 3.61
N ARG A 199 17.24 0.08 3.00
CA ARG A 199 16.14 -0.73 3.53
C ARG A 199 15.28 -1.29 2.42
N VAL A 200 14.47 -2.27 2.79
CA VAL A 200 13.31 -2.70 2.01
C VAL A 200 12.06 -2.40 2.83
N VAL A 201 11.02 -1.91 2.18
CA VAL A 201 9.74 -1.59 2.82
C VAL A 201 8.66 -2.44 2.19
N PHE A 202 7.88 -3.16 3.00
CA PHE A 202 6.61 -3.70 2.55
C PHE A 202 5.55 -2.65 2.79
N LYS A 203 4.97 -2.13 1.72
CA LYS A 203 3.87 -1.16 1.74
C LYS A 203 2.58 -1.88 1.40
N ILE A 204 1.73 -2.08 2.41
CA ILE A 204 0.45 -2.75 2.31
C ILE A 204 -0.63 -1.67 2.17
N ARG A 205 -1.28 -1.60 1.02
CA ARG A 205 -2.35 -0.64 0.76
C ARG A 205 -3.71 -1.29 0.90
N VAL A 206 -4.53 -0.74 1.78
CA VAL A 206 -5.96 -1.05 1.90
C VAL A 206 -6.73 -0.17 0.92
N ASN A 207 -7.81 -0.71 0.36
CA ASN A 207 -8.64 0.01 -0.61
C ASN A 207 -9.12 1.37 -0.05
N SER A 208 -8.83 2.45 -0.78
CA SER A 208 -9.14 3.83 -0.38
C SER A 208 -9.93 4.61 -1.43
N ARG A 209 -10.44 3.95 -2.49
CA ARG A 209 -11.08 4.62 -3.64
C ARG A 209 -12.25 5.52 -3.25
N SER A 210 -13.06 5.06 -2.29
CA SER A 210 -14.22 5.78 -1.78
C SER A 210 -13.80 7.10 -1.11
N GLU A 211 -12.70 7.10 -0.34
CA GLU A 211 -12.18 8.31 0.31
C GLU A 211 -11.51 9.28 -0.69
N GLU A 212 -10.77 8.76 -1.68
CA GLU A 212 -10.20 9.59 -2.74
C GLU A 212 -11.30 10.35 -3.52
N LEU A 213 -12.42 9.68 -3.78
CA LEU A 213 -13.59 10.30 -4.41
C LEU A 213 -14.19 11.39 -3.51
N LEU A 214 -14.36 11.14 -2.20
CA LEU A 214 -14.86 12.15 -1.25
C LEU A 214 -13.98 13.39 -1.21
N ASN A 215 -12.66 13.22 -1.20
CA ASN A 215 -11.73 14.35 -1.17
C ASN A 215 -11.78 15.17 -2.47
N ARG A 216 -11.93 14.51 -3.63
CA ARG A 216 -12.18 15.20 -4.91
C ARG A 216 -13.49 15.99 -4.89
N LEU A 217 -14.58 15.39 -4.43
CA LEU A 217 -15.89 16.06 -4.34
C LEU A 217 -15.84 17.29 -3.42
N LYS A 218 -15.18 17.17 -2.25
CA LYS A 218 -14.96 18.29 -1.32
C LYS A 218 -14.10 19.40 -1.92
N SER A 219 -13.15 19.08 -2.80
CA SER A 219 -12.27 20.07 -3.44
C SER A 219 -12.97 20.87 -4.54
N VAL A 220 -13.95 20.29 -5.22
CA VAL A 220 -14.74 20.94 -6.29
C VAL A 220 -15.87 21.79 -5.72
N ALA A 221 -16.36 21.46 -4.52
CA ALA A 221 -17.41 22.21 -3.83
C ALA A 221 -16.90 23.47 -3.09
N ARG A 222 -15.62 23.84 -3.24
CA ARG A 222 -15.01 25.06 -2.68
C ARG A 222 -14.86 26.14 -3.73
#